data_AF-R9LYA8-F1
#
_entry.id   AF-R9LYA8-F1
#
_cell.length_a   1.000
_cell.length_b   1.000
_cell.length_c   1.000
_cell.angle_alpha   90.00
_cell.angle_beta   90.00
_cell.angle_gamma   90.00
#
_symmetry.space_group_name_H-M   'P 1'
#
loop_
_entity.id
_entity.type
_entity.pdbx_description
1 polymer ?
#
loop_
_entity_poly.entity_id
_entity_poly.type
_entity_poly.pdbx_seq_one_letter_code
_entity_poly.pdbx_strand_id
1 'polypeptide(L)' 'MDRKMTTLIGLVCLLAGVIVGFLLAPVKKGIYCGNNNGNSYGGWGYDDEEEDEDALPF' A
#
# COMPACT_ATOMS: atom_id res chain seq x y z
N MET A 1 -5.11 -37.63 -10.10
CA MET A 1 -5.20 -36.29 -9.49
C MET A 1 -6.37 -35.57 -10.12
N ASP A 2 -7.32 -35.16 -9.30
CA ASP A 2 -8.49 -34.44 -9.77
C ASP A 2 -8.12 -33.06 -10.31
N ARG A 3 -8.50 -32.76 -11.56
CA ARG A 3 -8.17 -31.49 -12.25
C ARG A 3 -8.49 -30.25 -11.39
N LYS A 4 -9.62 -30.30 -10.67
CA LYS A 4 -10.07 -29.28 -9.71
C LYS A 4 -9.14 -29.15 -8.50
N MET A 5 -8.65 -30.27 -7.96
CA MET A 5 -7.69 -30.29 -6.86
C MET A 5 -6.37 -29.63 -7.28
N THR A 6 -5.88 -29.94 -8.49
CA THR A 6 -4.67 -29.32 -9.05
C THR A 6 -4.83 -27.80 -9.22
N THR A 7 -5.97 -27.34 -9.74
CA THR A 7 -6.26 -25.91 -9.86
C THR A 7 -6.32 -25.22 -8.49
N LEU A 8 -6.94 -25.85 -7.50
CA LEU A 8 -7.08 -25.29 -6.16
C LEU A 8 -5.72 -25.19 -5.44
N ILE A 9 -4.88 -26.22 -5.56
CA ILE A 9 -3.51 -26.23 -5.03
C ILE A 9 -2.67 -25.14 -5.72
N GLY A 10 -2.74 -25.01 -7.05
CA GLY A 10 -2.02 -23.99 -7.78
C GLY A 10 -2.40 -22.57 -7.36
N LEU A 11 -3.70 -22.31 -7.18
CA LEU A 11 -4.21 -21.03 -6.65
C LEU A 11 -3.70 -20.76 -5.24
N VAL A 12 -3.84 -21.72 -4.32
CA VAL A 12 -3.41 -21.54 -2.93
C VAL A 12 -1.90 -21.26 -2.83
N CYS A 13 -1.08 -21.97 -3.60
CA CYS A 13 0.37 -21.71 -3.65
C CYS A 13 0.70 -20.32 -4.19
N LEU A 14 -0.01 -19.84 -5.22
CA LEU A 14 0.21 -18.52 -5.77
C LEU A 14 -0.17 -17.43 -4.76
N LEU A 15 -1.35 -17.53 -4.14
CA LEU A 15 -1.79 -16.57 -3.12
C LEU A 15 -0.86 -16.56 -1.90
N ALA A 16 -0.41 -17.73 -1.43
CA ALA A 16 0.56 -17.82 -0.35
C ALA A 16 1.89 -17.15 -0.70
N GLY A 17 2.38 -17.34 -1.93
CA GLY A 17 3.58 -16.67 -2.43
C GLY A 17 3.44 -15.15 -2.50
N VAL A 18 2.27 -14.65 -2.90
CA VAL A 18 1.97 -13.20 -2.91
C VAL A 18 1.99 -12.62 -1.50
N ILE A 19 1.39 -13.30 -0.52
CA ILE A 19 1.37 -12.85 0.88
C ILE A 19 2.80 -12.81 1.44
N VAL A 20 3.57 -13.88 1.24
CA VAL A 20 4.96 -13.95 1.72
C VAL A 20 5.85 -12.92 1.02
N GLY A 21 5.71 -12.77 -0.30
CA GLY A 21 6.44 -11.77 -1.07
C GLY A 21 6.08 -10.34 -0.64
N PHE A 22 4.82 -10.10 -0.30
CA PHE A 22 4.36 -8.83 0.24
C PHE A 22 4.95 -8.51 1.62
N LEU A 23 5.01 -9.50 2.51
CA LEU A 23 5.59 -9.35 3.85
C LEU A 23 7.11 -9.16 3.83
N LEU A 24 7.80 -9.81 2.89
CA LEU A 24 9.26 -9.70 2.73
C LEU A 24 9.70 -8.51 1.87
N ALA A 25 8.80 -7.94 1.08
CA ALA A 25 9.11 -6.72 0.34
C ALA A 25 9.46 -5.61 1.35
N PRO A 26 10.55 -4.88 1.17
CA PRO A 26 10.86 -3.73 2.01
C PRO A 26 9.81 -2.66 1.74
N VAL A 27 8.75 -2.66 2.54
CA VAL A 27 7.65 -1.69 2.50
C VAL A 27 8.20 -0.35 3.02
N LYS A 28 9.00 0.34 2.18
CA LYS A 28 9.59 1.65 2.52
C LYS A 28 8.54 2.74 2.74
N LYS A 29 7.31 2.52 2.27
CA LYS A 29 6.06 3.16 2.71
C LYS A 29 4.96 2.10 2.55
N GLY A 30 4.06 1.97 3.52
CA GLY A 30 2.94 1.02 3.52
C GLY A 30 2.21 0.91 2.18
N ILE A 31 1.41 -0.15 1.94
CA ILE A 31 0.37 -0.05 0.91
C ILE A 31 -0.55 1.09 1.33
N TYR A 32 -0.43 2.21 0.63
CA TYR A 32 -1.31 3.35 0.78
C TYR A 32 -2.55 3.11 -0.07
N CYS A 33 -3.57 2.49 0.54
CA CYS A 33 -4.94 2.56 0.03
C CYS A 33 -5.53 3.92 0.43
N GLY A 34 -5.14 4.96 -0.30
CA GLY A 34 -5.72 6.30 -0.16
C GLY A 34 -7.19 6.32 -0.56
N ASN A 35 -7.99 7.05 0.21
CA ASN A 35 -9.38 7.36 -0.12
C ASN A 35 -9.43 8.74 -0.78
N ASN A 36 -9.74 8.82 -2.07
CA ASN A 36 -9.88 10.09 -2.78
C ASN A 36 -11.28 10.69 -2.56
N ASN A 37 -11.72 10.79 -1.30
CA ASN A 37 -12.89 11.58 -0.97
C ASN A 37 -12.47 13.05 -0.99
N GLY A 38 -12.76 13.75 -2.09
CA GLY A 38 -12.36 15.13 -2.36
C GLY A 38 -13.07 16.16 -1.49
N ASN A 39 -13.02 16.02 -0.17
CA ASN A 39 -13.43 17.08 0.73
C ASN A 39 -12.28 18.08 0.89
N SER A 40 -12.05 18.86 -0.16
CA SER A 40 -11.26 20.08 -0.07
C SER A 40 -12.04 21.07 0.79
N TYR A 41 -11.71 21.17 2.09
CA TYR A 41 -11.95 22.42 2.82
C TYR A 41 -10.99 23.48 2.25
N GLY A 42 -11.38 24.01 1.09
CA GLY A 42 -10.73 25.16 0.48
C GLY A 42 -11.18 26.43 1.21
N GLY A 43 -10.19 27.20 1.66
CA GLY A 43 -10.35 28.42 2.46
C GLY A 43 -10.20 28.07 3.93
N TRP A 44 -9.15 28.45 4.65
CA TRP A 44 -8.55 29.79 4.70
C TRP A 44 -7.04 29.67 4.96
N GLY A 45 -6.25 30.43 4.21
CA GLY A 45 -4.79 30.36 4.24
C GLY A 45 -4.16 30.84 5.54
N TYR A 46 -2.93 30.38 5.74
CA TYR A 46 -1.82 31.22 6.16
C TYR A 46 -0.58 30.70 5.43
N ASP A 47 0.11 31.65 4.79
CA ASP A 47 1.42 31.55 4.17
C ASP A 47 2.52 31.16 5.19
N ASP A 48 3.65 30.72 4.65
CA ASP A 48 4.99 30.61 5.28
C ASP A 48 5.12 29.47 6.31
N GLU A 49 6.11 28.58 6.26
CA GLU A 49 7.52 28.77 5.87
C GLU A 49 8.07 27.50 5.20
N GLU A 50 8.85 27.68 4.12
CA GLU A 50 9.79 26.65 3.66
C GLU A 50 10.88 26.49 4.74
N GLU A 51 10.88 25.36 5.45
CA GLU A 51 12.11 24.80 6.03
C GLU A 51 11.87 23.32 6.34
N ASP A 52 12.43 22.42 5.53
CA ASP A 52 12.84 21.09 5.99
C ASP A 52 13.73 20.42 4.94
N GLU A 53 15.05 20.63 5.04
CA GLU A 53 16.01 19.87 4.23
C GLU A 53 16.18 18.41 4.70
N ASP A 54 15.61 17.99 5.84
CA ASP A 54 15.83 16.62 6.36
C ASP A 54 14.68 15.97 7.17
N ALA A 55 13.48 16.55 7.29
CA ALA A 55 12.41 15.89 8.07
C ALA A 55 11.60 14.88 7.22
N LEU A 56 11.75 13.59 7.53
CA LEU A 56 10.86 12.55 7.01
C LEU A 56 9.56 12.53 7.83
N PRO A 57 8.39 12.83 7.23
CA PRO A 57 7.13 12.90 7.96
C PRO A 57 6.66 11.50 8.37
N PHE A 58 6.32 11.37 9.66
CA PHE A 58 5.76 10.19 10.33
C PHE A 58 4.39 9.78 9.76
#